data_AF-A0A353CWI8-F1
#
_entry.id   AF-A0A353CWI8-F1
#
_cell.length_a   1.000
_cell.length_b   1.000
_cell.length_c   1.000
_cell.angle_alpha   90.00
_cell.angle_beta   90.00
_cell.angle_gamma   90.00
#
_symmetry.space_group_name_H-M   'P 1'
#
loop_
_entity.id
_entity.type
_entity.pdbx_description
1 polymer ?
#
loop_
_entity_poly.entity_id
_entity_poly.type
_entity_poly.pdbx_seq_one_letter_code
_entity_poly.pdbx_strand_id
1 'polypeptide(L)'
;MSNDSLIIGQVIKGAGGGTALGFPTANLQLASPSARPPDGVYACLALIIPQSRLYLALLHVGPRPTFPDLPSSVEVHLIDFPYQKLYGEKLSLSNLCYIRKIKKFPSSLELIQALKQDSHKAAQLFSSYDQSAN
;
A
#
# COMPACT_ATOMS: atom_id res chain seq x y z
N MET A 1 15.50 3.32 -15.03
CA MET A 1 16.27 2.72 -13.91
C MET A 1 15.49 2.99 -12.64
N SER A 2 14.61 2.07 -12.26
CA SER A 2 13.91 2.13 -10.98
C SER A 2 14.94 1.91 -9.88
N ASN A 3 15.04 2.84 -8.94
CA ASN A 3 15.69 2.56 -7.66
C ASN A 3 14.87 1.45 -7.01
N ASP A 4 15.44 0.25 -6.88
CA ASP A 4 14.81 -0.86 -6.15
C ASP A 4 14.90 -0.54 -4.65
N SER A 5 14.13 0.45 -4.19
CA SER A 5 13.99 0.76 -2.79
C SER A 5 13.20 -0.35 -2.12
N LEU A 6 13.88 -1.13 -1.30
CA LEU A 6 13.30 -2.17 -0.48
C LEU A 6 12.80 -1.56 0.84
N ILE A 7 11.50 -1.66 1.11
CA ILE A 7 10.90 -1.28 2.38
C ILE A 7 10.49 -2.53 3.13
N ILE A 8 10.95 -2.67 4.36
CA ILE A 8 10.57 -3.78 5.22
C ILE A 8 9.75 -3.23 6.39
N GLY A 9 8.61 -3.84 6.67
CA GLY A 9 7.76 -3.45 7.79
C GLY A 9 6.96 -4.61 8.36
N GLN A 10 6.61 -4.49 9.65
CA GLN A 10 5.69 -5.39 10.31
C GLN A 10 4.27 -4.83 10.26
N VAL A 11 3.29 -5.70 10.00
CA VAL A 11 1.88 -5.32 10.04
C VAL A 11 1.43 -5.15 11.48
N ILE A 12 1.06 -3.92 11.83
CA ILE A 12 0.58 -3.54 13.16
C ILE A 12 -0.92 -3.23 13.14
N LYS A 13 -1.54 -3.24 14.33
CA LYS A 13 -2.93 -2.83 14.49
C LYS A 13 -3.07 -1.34 14.19
N GLY A 14 -3.97 -1.00 13.27
CA GLY A 14 -4.31 0.38 12.93
C GLY A 14 -5.73 0.75 13.35
N ALA A 15 -6.21 1.89 12.85
CA ALA A 15 -7.57 2.38 13.12
C ALA A 15 -8.67 1.60 12.39
N GLY A 16 -8.33 0.74 11.42
CA GLY A 16 -9.28 -0.16 10.74
C GLY A 16 -10.27 0.50 9.78
N GLY A 17 -10.13 1.80 9.48
CA GLY A 17 -11.09 2.56 8.67
C GLY A 17 -11.27 2.06 7.23
N GLY A 18 -10.24 1.47 6.62
CA GLY A 18 -10.30 0.97 5.25
C GLY A 18 -11.26 -0.23 5.06
N THR A 19 -11.43 -1.06 6.09
CA THR A 19 -12.27 -2.27 6.01
C THR A 19 -13.74 -1.93 5.75
N ALA A 20 -14.26 -0.88 6.39
CA ALA A 20 -15.64 -0.44 6.20
C ALA A 20 -15.92 0.10 4.78
N LEU A 21 -14.88 0.48 4.05
CA LEU A 21 -14.97 1.01 2.69
C LEU A 21 -14.76 -0.06 1.60
N GLY A 22 -14.53 -1.32 1.98
CA GLY A 22 -14.15 -2.38 1.04
C GLY A 22 -12.71 -2.29 0.52
N PHE A 23 -11.88 -1.44 1.14
CA PHE A 23 -10.46 -1.26 0.82
C PHE A 23 -9.62 -1.42 2.10
N PRO A 24 -9.54 -2.64 2.66
CA PRO A 24 -8.81 -2.85 3.90
C PRO A 24 -7.32 -2.59 3.67
N THR A 25 -6.72 -1.88 4.62
CA THR A 25 -5.29 -1.55 4.63
C THR A 25 -4.62 -2.15 5.85
N ALA A 26 -3.41 -2.65 5.65
CA ALA A 26 -2.50 -3.02 6.74
C ALA A 26 -1.63 -1.81 7.08
N ASN A 27 -1.59 -1.44 8.36
CA ASN A 27 -0.66 -0.39 8.82
C ASN A 27 0.71 -1.03 9.05
N LEU A 28 1.78 -0.37 8.59
CA LEU A 28 3.14 -0.87 8.71
C LEU A 28 3.94 -0.07 9.73
N GLN A 29 4.57 -0.80 10.64
CA GLN A 29 5.72 -0.29 11.38
C GLN A 29 6.98 -0.64 10.58
N LEU A 30 7.65 0.38 10.05
CA LEU A 30 8.86 0.18 9.27
C LEU A 30 10.00 -0.33 10.16
N ALA A 31 10.78 -1.28 9.64
CA ALA A 31 11.97 -1.78 10.31
C ALA A 31 13.07 -0.71 10.42
N SER A 32 13.13 0.21 9.44
CA SER A 32 13.98 1.39 9.48
C SER A 32 13.19 2.64 9.09
N PRO A 33 13.16 3.69 9.94
CA PRO A 33 12.53 4.97 9.59
C PRO A 33 13.14 5.63 8.34
N SER A 34 14.42 5.42 8.06
CA SER A 34 15.10 5.99 6.88
C SER A 34 14.68 5.36 5.56
N ALA A 35 14.01 4.19 5.59
CA ALA A 35 13.43 3.56 4.41
C ALA A 35 12.06 4.13 4.04
N ARG A 36 11.54 5.10 4.82
CA ARG A 36 10.27 5.75 4.52
C ARG A 36 10.40 6.61 3.25
N PRO A 37 9.58 6.37 2.21
CA PRO A 37 9.59 7.20 1.02
C PRO A 37 8.90 8.55 1.31
N PRO A 38 9.01 9.53 0.40
CA PRO A 38 8.23 10.76 0.49
C PRO A 38 6.73 10.50 0.62
N ASP A 39 6.01 11.51 1.11
CA ASP A 39 4.56 11.40 1.25
C ASP A 39 3.86 11.28 -0.12
N GLY A 40 2.95 10.33 -0.24
CA GLY A 40 2.28 10.03 -1.49
C GLY A 40 1.60 8.66 -1.53
N VAL A 41 1.06 8.35 -2.70
CA VAL A 41 0.52 7.04 -3.05
C VAL A 41 1.43 6.41 -4.10
N TYR A 42 1.76 5.13 -3.92
CA TYR A 42 2.65 4.36 -4.77
C TYR A 42 2.01 3.03 -5.16
N ALA A 43 2.31 2.54 -6.35
CA ALA A 43 2.20 1.12 -6.67
C ALA A 43 3.49 0.42 -6.25
N CYS A 44 3.40 -0.81 -5.77
CA CYS A 44 4.57 -1.63 -5.43
C CYS A 44 4.23 -3.11 -5.50
N LEU A 45 5.26 -3.96 -5.43
CA LEU A 45 5.09 -5.38 -5.14
C LEU A 45 5.29 -5.60 -3.64
N ALA A 46 4.41 -6.37 -3.03
CA ALA A 46 4.43 -6.70 -1.62
C ALA A 46 4.58 -8.21 -1.42
N LEU A 47 5.73 -8.62 -0.88
CA LEU A 47 6.01 -10.00 -0.50
C LEU A 47 5.66 -10.22 0.97
N ILE A 48 4.80 -11.20 1.25
CA ILE A 48 4.47 -11.64 2.62
C ILE A 48 5.47 -12.70 3.06
N ILE A 49 6.12 -12.48 4.21
CA ILE A 49 7.14 -13.36 4.78
C ILE A 49 6.60 -13.97 6.08
N PRO A 50 6.70 -15.31 6.27
CA PRO A 50 7.45 -16.29 5.47
C PRO A 50 6.65 -16.98 4.35
N GLN A 51 5.37 -16.66 4.15
CA GLN A 51 4.48 -17.39 3.24
C GLN A 51 4.91 -17.30 1.77
N SER A 52 5.86 -16.41 1.44
CA SER A 52 6.47 -16.25 0.12
C SER A 52 5.44 -15.96 -0.98
N ARG A 53 4.37 -15.24 -0.63
CA ARG A 53 3.33 -14.81 -1.57
C ARG A 53 3.54 -13.36 -1.96
N LEU A 54 3.54 -13.09 -3.26
CA LEU A 54 3.73 -11.77 -3.83
C LEU A 54 2.38 -11.22 -4.30
N TYR A 55 2.10 -9.96 -3.98
CA TYR A 55 0.90 -9.26 -4.43
C TYR A 55 1.28 -7.91 -5.02
N LEU A 56 0.51 -7.47 -6.03
CA LEU A 56 0.47 -6.05 -6.38
C LEU A 56 -0.19 -5.29 -5.23
N ALA A 57 0.34 -4.11 -4.91
CA ALA A 57 -0.12 -3.34 -3.78
C ALA A 57 -0.15 -1.84 -4.06
N LEU A 58 -1.02 -1.15 -3.32
CA LEU A 58 -0.98 0.29 -3.16
C LEU A 58 -0.38 0.61 -1.80
N LEU A 59 0.61 1.51 -1.79
CA LEU A 59 1.24 2.02 -0.58
C LEU A 59 0.88 3.49 -0.41
N HIS A 60 0.23 3.82 0.71
CA HIS A 60 0.02 5.18 1.18
C HIS A 60 1.07 5.52 2.23
N VAL A 61 1.76 6.66 2.06
CA VAL A 61 2.72 7.20 3.03
C VAL A 61 2.35 8.64 3.31
N GLY A 62 2.11 8.99 4.57
CA GLY A 62 1.84 10.37 4.96
C GLY A 62 0.60 10.57 5.82
N PRO A 63 0.12 11.82 5.98
CA PRO A 63 -1.07 12.15 6.75
C PRO A 63 -2.35 11.57 6.14
N ARG A 64 -3.38 11.41 6.97
CA ARG A 64 -4.72 10.94 6.57
C ARG A 64 -5.72 12.10 6.62
N PRO A 65 -5.79 12.98 5.61
CA PRO A 65 -6.63 14.18 5.69
C PRO A 65 -8.14 13.89 5.74
N THR A 66 -8.57 12.70 5.33
CA THR A 66 -9.95 12.21 5.49
C THR A 66 -10.24 11.73 6.91
N PHE A 67 -9.21 11.49 7.72
CA PHE A 67 -9.28 11.06 9.13
C PHE A 67 -8.29 11.90 9.97
N PRO A 68 -8.58 13.20 10.19
CA PRO A 68 -7.61 14.20 10.64
C PRO A 68 -7.01 13.96 12.02
N ASP A 69 -7.69 13.20 12.89
CA ASP A 69 -7.23 12.91 14.25
C ASP A 69 -6.19 11.77 14.32
N LEU A 70 -5.87 11.15 13.18
CA LEU A 70 -4.91 10.06 13.12
C LEU A 70 -3.52 10.55 12.71
N PRO A 71 -2.44 10.04 13.35
CA PRO A 71 -1.08 10.36 12.93
C PRO A 71 -0.79 9.87 11.52
N SER A 72 0.26 10.41 10.90
CA SER A 72 0.77 9.89 9.63
C SER A 72 1.04 8.39 9.71
N SER A 73 0.71 7.68 8.64
CA SER A 73 0.87 6.23 8.55
C SER A 73 1.60 5.82 7.27
N VAL A 74 2.10 4.59 7.32
CA VAL A 74 2.46 3.80 6.15
C VAL A 74 1.41 2.69 6.07
N GLU A 75 0.60 2.71 5.03
CA GLU A 75 -0.51 1.78 4.86
C GLU A 75 -0.41 1.08 3.52
N VAL A 76 -0.56 -0.24 3.54
CA VAL A 76 -0.54 -1.04 2.32
C VAL A 76 -1.89 -1.71 2.09
N HIS A 77 -2.39 -1.58 0.87
CA HIS A 77 -3.54 -2.33 0.37
C HIS A 77 -3.01 -3.38 -0.60
N LEU A 78 -3.15 -4.66 -0.26
CA LEU A 78 -2.84 -5.77 -1.15
C LEU A 78 -4.02 -5.98 -2.09
N ILE A 79 -3.79 -5.84 -3.40
CA ILE A 79 -4.81 -6.01 -4.42
C ILE A 79 -5.16 -7.50 -4.54
N ASP A 80 -6.46 -7.81 -4.63
CA ASP A 80 -7.03 -9.16 -4.72
C ASP A 80 -6.63 -10.13 -3.58
N PHE A 81 -6.10 -9.59 -2.47
CA PHE A 81 -5.82 -10.40 -1.29
C PHE A 81 -7.13 -10.81 -0.61
N PRO A 82 -7.34 -12.10 -0.26
CA PRO A 82 -8.59 -12.62 0.29
C PRO A 82 -8.89 -12.20 1.74
N TYR A 83 -8.34 -11.08 2.20
CA TYR A 83 -8.60 -10.44 3.48
C TYR A 83 -8.48 -11.36 4.71
N GLN A 84 -7.43 -12.18 4.75
CA GLN A 84 -7.03 -12.93 5.94
C GLN A 84 -6.30 -12.02 6.94
N LYS A 85 -6.15 -12.49 8.18
CA LYS A 85 -5.48 -11.72 9.24
C LYS A 85 -3.97 -11.63 8.95
N LEU A 86 -3.48 -10.42 8.69
CA LEU A 86 -2.05 -10.14 8.44
C LEU A 86 -1.31 -9.61 9.67
N TYR A 87 -1.99 -9.37 10.80
CA TYR A 87 -1.35 -8.79 11.98
C TYR A 87 -0.18 -9.64 12.47
N GLY A 88 0.97 -8.99 12.68
CA GLY A 88 2.21 -9.63 13.10
C GLY A 88 3.09 -10.10 11.94
N GLU A 89 2.54 -10.28 10.74
CA GLU A 89 3.28 -10.69 9.55
C GLU A 89 4.26 -9.59 9.09
N LYS A 90 5.32 -10.01 8.40
CA LYS A 90 6.31 -9.10 7.83
C LYS A 90 6.07 -8.93 6.33
N LEU A 91 6.06 -7.69 5.87
CA LEU A 91 5.99 -7.37 4.45
C LEU A 91 7.31 -6.77 3.97
N SER A 92 7.70 -7.20 2.78
CA SER A 92 8.81 -6.63 2.01
C SER A 92 8.23 -5.99 0.76
N LEU A 93 8.37 -4.67 0.62
CA LEU A 93 7.87 -3.90 -0.51
C LEU A 93 9.01 -3.53 -1.45
N SER A 94 8.80 -3.73 -2.75
CA SER A 94 9.79 -3.42 -3.80
C SER A 94 9.13 -2.74 -5.00
N ASN A 95 9.94 -2.23 -5.92
CA ASN A 95 9.50 -1.59 -7.17
C ASN A 95 8.53 -0.43 -6.94
N LEU A 96 8.83 0.48 -6.00
CA LEU A 96 7.93 1.60 -5.71
C LEU A 96 7.80 2.53 -6.92
N CYS A 97 6.58 2.65 -7.44
CA CYS A 97 6.21 3.55 -8.52
C CYS A 97 5.23 4.61 -8.01
N TYR A 98 5.63 5.88 -8.05
CA TYR A 98 4.77 6.98 -7.60
C TYR A 98 3.50 7.11 -8.47
N ILE A 99 2.34 7.13 -7.82
CA ILE A 99 1.03 7.30 -8.48
C ILE A 99 0.59 8.76 -8.41
N ARG A 100 0.54 9.34 -7.19
CA ARG A 100 0.00 10.69 -6.93
C ARG A 100 0.33 11.21 -5.52
N LYS A 101 0.09 12.51 -5.32
CA LYS A 101 0.11 13.14 -3.98
C LYS A 101 -1.07 12.66 -3.13
N ILE A 102 -0.93 12.82 -1.81
CA ILE A 102 -2.04 12.67 -0.87
C ILE A 102 -3.09 13.73 -1.18
N LYS A 103 -4.35 13.31 -1.18
CA LYS A 103 -5.50 14.16 -1.48
C LYS A 103 -6.57 13.92 -0.42
N LYS A 104 -7.20 15.00 0.04
CA LYS A 104 -8.43 14.92 0.82
C LYS A 104 -9.60 14.65 -0.12
N PHE A 105 -10.46 13.72 0.23
CA PHE A 105 -11.69 13.46 -0.50
C PHE A 105 -12.88 14.02 0.29
N PRO A 106 -13.83 14.69 -0.37
CA PRO A 106 -15.01 15.27 0.27
C PRO A 106 -16.04 14.19 0.66
N SER A 107 -15.95 12.98 0.11
CA SER A 107 -16.84 11.86 0.43
C SER A 107 -16.12 10.51 0.36
N SER A 108 -16.68 9.51 1.05
CA SER A 108 -16.20 8.12 0.96
C SER A 108 -16.33 7.53 -0.45
N LEU A 109 -17.33 7.95 -1.22
CA LEU A 109 -17.53 7.51 -2.60
C LEU A 109 -16.38 7.99 -3.52
N GLU A 110 -15.97 9.25 -3.39
CA GLU A 110 -14.84 9.78 -4.14
C GLU A 110 -13.51 9.13 -3.75
N LEU A 111 -13.33 8.84 -2.46
CA LEU A 111 -12.18 8.06 -1.99
C LEU A 111 -12.14 6.67 -2.64
N ILE A 112 -13.27 5.96 -2.64
CA ILE A 112 -13.38 4.63 -3.27
C ILE A 112 -13.07 4.70 -4.76
N GLN A 113 -13.59 5.71 -5.47
CA GLN A 113 -13.33 5.88 -6.90
C GLN A 113 -11.84 6.13 -7.18
N ALA A 114 -11.18 6.96 -6.35
CA ALA A 114 -9.75 7.19 -6.47
C ALA A 114 -8.94 5.92 -6.19
N LEU A 115 -9.29 5.14 -5.17
CA LEU A 115 -8.62 3.87 -4.87
C LEU A 115 -8.75 2.87 -6.03
N LYS A 116 -9.92 2.78 -6.68
CA LYS A 116 -10.11 1.96 -7.89
C LYS A 116 -9.22 2.41 -9.05
N GLN A 117 -9.13 3.73 -9.27
CA GLN A 117 -8.26 4.30 -10.31
C GLN A 117 -6.78 4.04 -10.00
N ASP A 118 -6.38 4.18 -8.74
CA ASP A 118 -5.02 3.91 -8.28
C ASP A 118 -4.68 2.41 -8.51
N SER A 119 -5.58 1.48 -8.17
CA SER A 119 -5.39 0.04 -8.43
C SER A 119 -5.28 -0.28 -9.92
N HIS A 120 -6.11 0.35 -10.76
CA HIS A 120 -6.00 0.18 -12.22
C HIS A 120 -4.66 0.70 -12.76
N LYS A 121 -4.22 1.87 -12.28
CA LYS A 121 -2.91 2.43 -12.66
C LYS A 121 -1.75 1.55 -12.17
N ALA A 122 -1.85 0.97 -10.97
CA ALA A 122 -0.89 -0.01 -10.49
C ALA A 122 -0.80 -1.22 -11.44
N ALA A 123 -1.94 -1.77 -11.86
CA ALA A 123 -1.95 -2.88 -12.81
C ALA A 123 -1.29 -2.51 -14.14
N GLN A 124 -1.52 -1.30 -14.66
CA GLN A 124 -0.86 -0.81 -15.88
C GLN A 124 0.66 -0.62 -15.71
N LEU A 125 1.11 -0.16 -14.54
CA LEU A 125 2.54 0.01 -14.25
C LEU A 125 3.28 -1.34 -14.18
N PHE A 126 2.56 -2.41 -13.83
CA PHE A 126 3.12 -3.75 -13.63
C PHE A 126 2.69 -4.77 -14.69
N SER A 127 1.94 -4.38 -15.73
CA SER A 127 1.49 -5.30 -16.78
C SER A 127 2.66 -5.87 -17.61
N SER A 128 3.84 -5.25 -17.55
CA SER A 128 5.07 -5.75 -18.17
C SER A 128 5.91 -6.65 -17.25
N TYR A 129 5.60 -6.75 -15.95
CA TYR A 129 6.35 -7.59 -15.01
C TYR A 129 6.03 -9.09 -15.14
N ASP A 130 4.88 -9.44 -15.72
CA ASP A 130 4.38 -10.82 -15.85
C ASP A 130 5.00 -11.60 -17.03
N GLN A 131 5.79 -10.93 -17.89
CA GLN A 131 6.38 -11.53 -19.09
C GLN A 131 7.81 -12.07 -18.88
N SER A 132 8.37 -11.99 -17.66
CA SER A 132 9.76 -12.41 -17.38
C SER A 132 9.89 -13.48 -16.29
N ALA A 133 8.78 -14.11 -15.88
CA ALA A 133 8.76 -15.11 -14.82
C ALA A 133 8.29 -16.51 -15.30
N ASN A 134 8.43 -16.81 -16.59
CA ASN A 134 8.22 -18.15 -17.14
C ASN A 134 9.39 -18.58 -18.02
#